data_AF-A0A9E5HTP1-F1
#
_entry.id   AF-A0A9E5HTP1-F1
#
_cell.length_a   1.000
_cell.length_b   1.000
_cell.length_c   1.000
_cell.angle_alpha   90.00
_cell.angle_beta   90.00
_cell.angle_gamma   90.00
#
_symmetry.space_group_name_H-M   'P 1'
#
loop_
_entity.id
_entity.type
_entity.pdbx_description
1 polymer ?
#
loop_
_entity_poly.entity_id
_entity_poly.type
_entity_poly.pdbx_seq_one_letter_code
_entity_poly.pdbx_strand_id
1 'polypeptide(L)'
;IADDLMDVVCADQDMGKPSGQDAKNERPSAVSEYGVDGAKRLLNDILGGAIASIPSCPGEAELAKMVQLQSTRLMSVDRQATHS
;
A
#
# COMPACT_ATOMS: atom_id res chain seq x y z
N ILE A 1 7.06 0.65 -0.11
CA ILE A 1 5.99 0.69 -1.14
C ILE A 1 4.72 1.35 -0.63
N ALA A 2 4.01 0.78 0.36
CA ALA A 2 2.75 1.39 0.84
C ALA A 2 2.99 2.75 1.53
N ASP A 3 4.02 2.87 2.38
CA ASP A 3 4.44 4.17 2.95
C ASP A 3 4.87 5.15 1.86
N ASP A 4 5.65 4.68 0.88
CA ASP A 4 6.11 5.47 -0.28
C ASP A 4 4.93 6.03 -1.10
N LEU A 5 3.87 5.23 -1.29
CA LEU A 5 2.64 5.68 -1.92
C LEU A 5 1.97 6.74 -1.06
N MET A 6 1.78 6.47 0.23
CA MET A 6 1.13 7.44 1.11
C MET A 6 1.92 8.76 1.23
N ASP A 7 3.25 8.73 1.18
CA ASP A 7 4.10 9.94 1.17
C ASP A 7 3.81 10.85 -0.04
N VAL A 8 3.29 10.29 -1.14
CA VAL A 8 2.98 11.03 -2.37
C VAL A 8 1.49 11.32 -2.54
N VAL A 9 0.60 10.38 -2.15
CA VAL A 9 -0.84 10.48 -2.47
C VAL A 9 -1.68 11.06 -1.32
N CYS A 10 -1.23 10.98 -0.06
CA CYS A 10 -2.00 11.48 1.07
C CYS A 10 -1.73 12.97 1.33
N ALA A 11 -2.79 13.72 1.62
CA ALA A 11 -2.65 15.09 2.11
C ALA A 11 -2.09 15.10 3.54
N ASP A 12 -1.25 16.09 3.86
CA ASP A 12 -0.58 16.27 5.16
C ASP A 12 -1.52 16.16 6.38
N GLN A 13 -2.80 16.49 6.18
CA GLN A 13 -3.82 16.55 7.23
C GLN A 13 -4.27 15.16 7.72
N ASP A 14 -4.15 14.12 6.89
CA ASP A 14 -4.60 12.76 7.22
C ASP A 14 -3.49 11.89 7.83
N MET A 15 -2.23 12.27 7.65
CA MET A 15 -1.07 11.43 7.96
C MET A 15 -0.33 11.82 9.24
N GLY A 16 -0.64 12.98 9.84
CA GLY A 16 0.05 13.50 11.02
C GLY A 16 1.52 13.89 10.78
N LYS A 17 2.01 13.76 9.54
CA LYS A 17 3.32 14.16 9.03
C LYS A 17 3.15 14.82 7.65
N PRO A 18 3.99 15.78 7.27
CA PRO A 18 3.95 16.36 5.93
C PRO A 18 4.28 15.31 4.86
N SER A 19 3.65 15.40 3.70
CA SER A 19 3.91 14.59 2.50
C SER A 19 5.24 14.96 1.85
N GLY A 20 5.70 14.12 0.90
CA GLY A 20 6.91 14.33 0.10
C GLY A 20 8.22 14.24 0.88
N GLN A 21 8.25 13.56 2.02
CA GLN A 21 9.46 13.42 2.82
C GLN A 21 10.49 12.52 2.16
N ASP A 22 10.05 11.53 1.37
CA ASP A 22 10.97 10.62 0.71
C ASP A 22 11.78 11.36 -0.37
N ALA A 23 11.11 12.18 -1.17
CA ALA A 23 11.76 13.03 -2.17
C ALA A 23 12.69 14.06 -1.51
N LYS A 24 12.23 14.71 -0.42
CA LYS A 24 13.00 15.73 0.29
C LYS A 24 14.28 15.20 0.93
N ASN A 25 14.26 13.96 1.41
CA ASN A 25 15.37 13.32 2.09
C ASN A 25 16.18 12.38 1.18
N GLU A 26 15.93 12.41 -0.13
CA GLU A 26 16.58 11.54 -1.14
C GLU A 26 16.50 10.05 -0.77
N ARG A 27 15.39 9.64 -0.13
CA ARG A 27 15.17 8.25 0.28
C ARG A 27 14.78 7.42 -0.95
N PRO A 28 15.36 6.21 -1.13
CA PRO A 28 14.86 5.27 -2.14
C PRO A 28 13.39 4.96 -1.90
N SER A 29 12.57 5.02 -2.96
CA SER A 29 11.12 4.88 -2.91
C SER A 29 10.63 4.13 -4.14
N ALA A 30 9.67 3.21 -3.95
CA ALA A 30 9.05 2.52 -5.07
C ALA A 30 8.30 3.48 -6.01
N VAL A 31 7.83 4.62 -5.49
CA VAL A 31 7.18 5.64 -6.31
C VAL A 31 8.19 6.39 -7.16
N SER A 32 9.41 6.66 -6.66
CA SER A 32 10.46 7.29 -7.46
C SER A 32 11.03 6.35 -8.52
N GLU A 33 11.03 5.04 -8.26
CA GLU A 33 11.55 4.03 -9.18
C GLU A 33 10.53 3.57 -10.25
N TYR A 34 9.25 3.42 -9.88
CA TYR A 34 8.21 2.84 -10.75
C TYR A 34 7.04 3.78 -11.07
N GLY A 35 7.02 5.00 -10.50
CA GLY A 35 5.87 5.88 -10.52
C GLY A 35 4.74 5.38 -9.60
N VAL A 36 3.70 6.21 -9.41
CA VAL A 36 2.55 5.89 -8.53
C VAL A 36 1.83 4.64 -9.01
N ASP A 37 1.49 4.56 -10.30
CA ASP A 37 0.76 3.41 -10.84
C ASP A 37 1.60 2.13 -10.83
N GLY A 38 2.90 2.24 -11.12
CA GLY A 38 3.83 1.10 -11.04
C GLY A 38 3.99 0.60 -9.61
N ALA A 39 4.13 1.49 -8.63
CA ALA A 39 4.17 1.15 -7.22
C ALA A 39 2.86 0.51 -6.73
N LYS A 40 1.69 0.99 -7.20
CA LYS A 40 0.38 0.37 -6.93
C LYS A 40 0.31 -1.05 -7.48
N ARG A 41 0.76 -1.26 -8.72
CA ARG A 41 0.79 -2.59 -9.35
C ARG A 41 1.72 -3.54 -8.59
N LEU A 42 2.93 -3.09 -8.27
CA LEU A 42 3.90 -3.87 -7.50
C LEU A 42 3.35 -4.28 -6.13
N LEU A 43 2.67 -3.35 -5.43
CA LEU A 43 2.02 -3.64 -4.15
C LEU A 43 0.91 -4.70 -4.30
N ASN A 44 0.07 -4.60 -5.32
CA ASN A 44 -0.96 -5.60 -5.61
C ASN A 44 -0.37 -6.98 -5.92
N ASP A 45 0.68 -7.04 -6.73
CA ASP A 45 1.33 -8.31 -7.11
C ASP A 45 1.92 -9.02 -5.87
N ILE A 46 2.59 -8.28 -4.99
CA ILE A 46 3.15 -8.82 -3.73
C ILE A 46 2.05 -9.34 -2.81
N LEU A 47 0.95 -8.58 -2.64
CA LEU A 47 -0.17 -8.99 -1.80
C LEU A 47 -0.87 -10.24 -2.36
N GLY A 48 -1.04 -10.32 -3.69
CA GLY A 48 -1.54 -11.52 -4.36
C GLY A 48 -0.64 -12.73 -4.13
N GLY A 49 0.68 -12.55 -4.24
CA GLY A 49 1.66 -13.59 -3.94
C GLY A 49 1.62 -14.05 -2.47
N ALA A 50 1.42 -13.13 -1.53
CA ALA A 50 1.30 -13.44 -0.10
C ALA A 50 0.03 -14.22 0.23
N ILE A 51 -1.09 -13.95 -0.44
CA ILE A 51 -2.32 -14.74 -0.30
C ILE A 51 -2.11 -16.14 -0.91
N ALA A 52 -1.47 -16.22 -2.07
CA ALA A 52 -1.20 -17.48 -2.76
C ALA A 52 -0.18 -18.38 -2.02
N SER A 53 0.63 -17.83 -1.12
CA SER A 53 1.60 -18.60 -0.33
C SER A 53 1.01 -19.22 0.93
N ILE A 54 -0.27 -18.98 1.23
CA ILE A 54 -0.97 -19.60 2.36
C ILE A 54 -1.10 -21.11 2.06
N PRO A 55 -0.55 -21.99 2.91
CA PRO A 55 -0.61 -23.42 2.67
C PRO A 55 -2.01 -23.97 2.91
N SER A 56 -2.37 -25.04 2.19
CA SER A 56 -3.64 -25.72 2.41
C SER A 56 -3.70 -26.38 3.78
N CYS A 57 -4.52 -25.80 4.67
CA CYS A 57 -4.71 -26.29 6.03
C CYS A 57 -6.08 -25.86 6.57
N PRO A 58 -6.56 -26.51 7.65
CA PRO A 58 -7.71 -25.98 8.39
C PRO A 58 -7.42 -24.54 8.84
N GLY A 59 -8.22 -23.58 8.37
CA GLY A 59 -8.03 -22.14 8.64
C GLY A 59 -7.50 -21.32 7.47
N GLU A 60 -7.08 -21.95 6.35
CA GLU A 60 -6.62 -21.27 5.13
C GLU A 60 -7.60 -20.17 4.68
N ALA A 61 -8.88 -20.50 4.53
CA ALA A 61 -9.89 -19.57 4.05
C ALA A 61 -10.08 -18.36 4.97
N GLU A 62 -9.96 -18.56 6.29
CA GLU A 62 -10.09 -17.48 7.28
C GLU A 62 -8.85 -16.56 7.23
N LEU A 63 -7.66 -17.15 7.18
CA LEU A 63 -6.40 -16.42 7.06
C LEU A 63 -6.34 -15.63 5.74
N ALA A 64 -6.72 -16.26 4.62
CA ALA A 64 -6.78 -15.60 3.32
C ALA A 64 -7.75 -14.42 3.33
N LYS A 65 -8.93 -14.57 3.94
CA LYS A 65 -9.90 -13.48 4.09
C LYS A 65 -9.36 -12.34 4.96
N MET A 66 -8.66 -12.66 6.06
CA MET A 66 -8.03 -11.65 6.90
C MET A 66 -6.96 -10.86 6.13
N VAL A 67 -6.09 -11.55 5.39
CA VAL A 67 -5.05 -10.92 4.56
C VAL A 67 -5.67 -10.05 3.47
N GLN A 68 -6.74 -10.50 2.81
CA GLN A 68 -7.48 -9.69 1.84
C GLN A 68 -8.07 -8.41 2.43
N LEU A 69 -8.64 -8.50 3.65
CA LEU A 69 -9.18 -7.33 4.35
C LEU A 69 -8.09 -6.32 4.70
N GLN A 70 -6.93 -6.79 5.18
CA GLN A 70 -5.79 -5.90 5.46
C GLN A 70 -5.22 -5.27 4.19
N SER A 71 -5.11 -6.05 3.12
CA SER A 71 -4.70 -5.58 1.79
C SER A 71 -5.62 -4.46 1.29
N THR A 72 -6.93 -4.68 1.38
CA THR A 72 -7.95 -3.70 0.99
C THR A 72 -7.85 -2.44 1.85
N ARG A 73 -7.62 -2.56 3.16
CA ARG A 73 -7.44 -1.42 4.06
C ARG A 73 -6.24 -0.58 3.65
N LEU A 74 -5.08 -1.21 3.40
CA LEU A 74 -3.85 -0.54 2.98
C LEU A 74 -4.03 0.20 1.64
N MET A 75 -4.75 -0.41 0.69
CA MET A 75 -5.05 0.21 -0.62
C MET A 75 -6.14 1.28 -0.55
N SER A 76 -7.07 1.19 0.41
CA SER A 76 -8.21 2.11 0.52
C SER A 76 -7.86 3.44 1.18
N VAL A 77 -6.68 3.57 1.81
CA VAL A 77 -6.16 4.87 2.26
C VAL A 77 -6.00 5.84 1.07
N ASP A 78 -5.80 5.31 -0.15
CA ASP A 78 -5.79 6.08 -1.41
C ASP A 78 -7.16 6.71 -1.74
N ARG A 79 -8.26 6.16 -1.22
CA ARG A 79 -9.63 6.56 -1.60
C ARG A 79 -10.20 7.72 -0.78
N GLN A 80 -9.63 8.01 0.39
CA GLN A 80 -10.12 9.10 1.25
C GLN A 80 -9.45 10.46 0.98
N ALA A 81 -8.35 10.50 0.20
CA ALA A 81 -7.69 11.74 -0.20
C ALA A 81 -8.39 12.49 -1.35
N THR A 82 -9.45 11.92 -1.92
CA THR A 82 -10.35 12.62 -2.86
C THR A 82 -11.70 12.76 -2.19
N HIS A 83 -11.97 13.83 -1.45
CA HIS A 83 -13.30 14.44 -1.24
C HIS A 83 -13.20 15.67 -0.31
N SER A 84 -12.88 16.82 -0.90
CA SER A 84 -13.45 18.18 -0.67
C SER A 84 -12.39 19.27 -0.88
#